data_AF-A0A832VAS0-F1
#
_entry.id   AF-A0A832VAS0-F1
#
_cell.length_a   1.000
_cell.length_b   1.000
_cell.length_c   1.000
_cell.angle_alpha   90.00
_cell.angle_beta   90.00
_cell.angle_gamma   90.00
#
_symmetry.space_group_name_H-M   'P 1'
#
loop_
_entity.id
_entity.type
_entity.pdbx_description
1 polymer ?
#
loop_
_entity_poly.entity_id
_entity_poly.type
_entity_poly.pdbx_seq_one_letter_code
_entity_poly.pdbx_strand_id
1 'polypeptide(L)'
;WALAGGVATEAQLQQAMLVSVPYGLTVMAVVMGKHMDKHDDDLRKRIHTLPVLLGLRGAAWLTQLLIWAFFPICFWLALPADAPLVGGGGHPFMALALLALPRAMLCTRMLGRPVPETPQEAFRLAFVAMPDNLKEGRTPDDPPDEYPIWPLWYVAWAFHFVKLAGLLFTLGLMLDTLWQRGTLPF
;
A
#
# COMPACT_ATOMS: atom_id res chain seq x y z
N TRP A 1 3.89 1.47 -28.95
CA TRP A 1 4.61 2.72 -29.20
C TRP A 1 6.09 2.58 -28.87
N ALA A 2 6.51 2.42 -27.61
CA ALA A 2 7.92 2.14 -27.28
C ALA A 2 8.42 0.78 -27.83
N LEU A 3 7.63 -0.29 -27.67
CA LEU A 3 7.91 -1.62 -28.24
C LEU A 3 7.87 -1.66 -29.79
N ALA A 4 7.46 -0.57 -30.44
CA ALA A 4 7.43 -0.42 -31.89
C ALA A 4 8.57 0.49 -32.41
N GLY A 5 9.58 0.78 -31.57
CA GLY A 5 10.72 1.63 -31.92
C GLY A 5 10.49 3.14 -31.74
N GLY A 6 9.36 3.55 -31.15
CA GLY A 6 9.12 4.96 -30.80
C GLY A 6 9.92 5.40 -29.59
N VAL A 7 10.51 6.60 -29.64
CA VAL A 7 11.29 7.19 -28.53
C VAL A 7 10.39 8.12 -27.71
N ALA A 8 10.29 7.85 -26.41
CA ALA A 8 9.55 8.67 -25.43
C ALA A 8 9.94 10.14 -25.48
N THR A 9 8.95 11.02 -25.59
CA THR A 9 9.15 12.45 -25.36
C THR A 9 9.41 12.69 -23.88
N GLU A 10 10.04 13.82 -23.56
CA GLU A 10 10.27 14.23 -22.17
C GLU A 10 8.96 14.28 -21.37
N ALA A 11 7.90 14.86 -21.95
CA ALA A 11 6.59 14.93 -21.31
C ALA A 11 6.02 13.53 -20.97
N GLN A 12 6.19 12.55 -21.87
CA GLN A 12 5.75 11.17 -21.61
C GLN A 12 6.56 10.51 -20.49
N LEU A 13 7.87 10.78 -20.41
CA LEU A 13 8.71 10.27 -19.32
C LEU A 13 8.34 10.91 -17.97
N GLN A 14 8.08 12.22 -17.95
CA GLN A 14 7.63 12.93 -16.75
C GLN A 14 6.29 12.39 -16.24
N GLN A 15 5.33 12.15 -17.15
CA GLN A 15 4.04 11.53 -16.83
C GLN A 15 4.22 10.12 -16.26
N ALA A 16 5.02 9.27 -16.91
CA ALA A 16 5.33 7.93 -16.41
C ALA A 16 5.98 7.96 -15.02
N MET A 17 6.89 8.91 -14.78
CA MET A 17 7.51 9.11 -13.47
C MET A 17 6.47 9.48 -12.41
N LEU A 18 5.60 10.46 -12.67
CA LEU A 18 4.56 10.89 -11.74
C LEU A 18 3.58 9.76 -11.40
N VAL A 19 3.13 9.03 -12.41
CA VAL A 19 2.23 7.89 -12.28
C VAL A 19 2.89 6.71 -11.55
N SER A 20 4.23 6.60 -11.52
CA SER A 20 4.92 5.56 -10.77
C SER A 20 4.97 5.80 -9.25
N VAL A 21 4.73 7.03 -8.80
CA VAL A 21 4.87 7.42 -7.38
C VAL A 21 3.92 6.64 -6.46
N PRO A 22 2.60 6.51 -6.74
CA PRO A 22 1.71 5.73 -5.88
C PRO A 22 2.13 4.27 -5.75
N TYR A 23 2.64 3.65 -6.83
CA TYR A 23 3.18 2.30 -6.78
C TYR A 23 4.38 2.22 -5.83
N GLY A 24 5.35 3.13 -5.96
CA GLY A 24 6.50 3.21 -5.06
C GLY A 24 6.12 3.35 -3.59
N LEU A 25 5.10 4.17 -3.28
CA LEU A 25 4.58 4.33 -1.92
C LEU A 25 4.01 3.03 -1.34
N THR A 26 3.23 2.28 -2.13
CA THR A 26 2.65 1.00 -1.67
C THR A 26 3.74 -0.05 -1.42
N VAL A 27 4.72 -0.17 -2.31
CA VAL A 27 5.87 -1.08 -2.14
C VAL A 27 6.66 -0.72 -0.88
N MET A 28 6.95 0.57 -0.70
CA MET A 28 7.68 1.06 0.47
C MET A 28 6.93 0.76 1.79
N ALA A 29 5.61 0.89 1.82
CA ALA A 29 4.81 0.56 3.01
C ALA A 29 4.93 -0.91 3.42
N VAL A 30 4.94 -1.85 2.46
CA VAL A 30 5.12 -3.29 2.74
C VAL A 30 6.55 -3.61 3.19
N VAL A 31 7.55 -3.00 2.54
CA VAL A 31 8.96 -3.17 2.93
C VAL A 31 9.20 -2.66 4.35
N MET A 32 8.65 -1.49 4.69
CA MET A 32 8.67 -0.97 6.06
C MET A 32 8.02 -1.93 7.05
N GLY A 33 6.84 -2.47 6.71
CA GLY A 33 6.16 -3.51 7.49
C GLY A 33 7.08 -4.70 7.81
N LYS A 34 7.70 -5.26 6.77
CA LYS A 34 8.60 -6.41 6.89
C LYS A 34 9.84 -6.13 7.76
N HIS A 35 10.40 -4.94 7.67
CA HIS A 35 11.56 -4.56 8.49
C HIS A 35 11.19 -4.15 9.91
N MET A 36 9.97 -3.65 10.17
CA MET A 36 9.48 -3.45 11.54
C MET A 36 9.31 -4.80 12.26
N ASP A 37 8.73 -5.80 11.59
CA ASP A 37 8.59 -7.15 12.19
C ASP A 37 9.94 -7.84 12.44
N LYS A 38 11.02 -7.39 11.77
CA LYS A 38 12.39 -7.90 11.93
C LYS A 38 13.30 -6.96 12.72
N HIS A 39 12.74 -5.93 13.36
CA HIS A 39 13.51 -4.86 13.98
C HIS A 39 14.62 -5.37 14.91
N ASP A 40 14.28 -6.28 15.84
CA ASP A 40 15.25 -6.76 16.83
C ASP A 40 16.32 -7.67 16.22
N ASP A 41 15.97 -8.44 15.19
CA ASP A 41 16.92 -9.24 14.43
C ASP A 41 17.89 -8.35 13.65
N ASP A 42 17.37 -7.34 12.97
CA ASP A 42 18.17 -6.37 12.20
C ASP A 42 19.09 -5.58 13.14
N LEU A 43 18.60 -5.17 14.32
CA LEU A 43 19.38 -4.50 15.37
C LEU A 43 20.53 -5.39 15.88
N ARG A 44 20.24 -6.66 16.24
CA ARG A 44 21.26 -7.62 16.71
C ARG A 44 22.35 -7.86 15.66
N LYS A 45 21.97 -7.87 14.38
CA LYS A 45 22.86 -8.07 13.24
C LYS A 45 23.57 -6.78 12.78
N ARG A 46 23.33 -5.64 13.44
CA ARG A 46 23.86 -4.32 13.07
C ARG A 46 23.49 -3.89 11.64
N ILE A 47 22.29 -4.25 11.20
CA ILE A 47 21.73 -3.81 9.92
C ILE A 47 20.97 -2.50 10.16
N HIS A 48 21.43 -1.42 9.52
CA HIS A 48 20.88 -0.07 9.71
C HIS A 48 19.66 0.19 8.83
N THR A 49 18.60 -0.58 9.03
CA THR A 49 17.33 -0.38 8.31
C THR A 49 16.61 0.87 8.84
N LEU A 50 15.72 1.46 8.03
CA LEU A 50 14.94 2.63 8.46
C LEU A 50 14.16 2.37 9.77
N PRO A 51 13.53 1.19 9.99
CA PRO A 51 12.92 0.90 11.26
C PRO A 51 13.88 0.87 12.46
N VAL A 52 15.11 0.39 12.28
CA VAL A 52 16.13 0.42 13.33
C VAL A 52 16.57 1.86 13.65
N LEU A 53 16.76 2.68 12.61
CA LEU A 53 17.21 4.07 12.78
C LEU A 53 16.13 4.98 13.40
N LEU A 54 14.87 4.78 13.03
CA LEU A 54 13.73 5.58 13.49
C LEU A 54 13.07 5.03 14.76
N GLY A 55 13.40 3.78 15.13
CA GLY A 55 12.65 2.98 16.08
C GLY A 55 11.26 2.58 15.57
N LEU A 56 10.62 1.60 16.23
CA LEU A 56 9.32 1.07 15.82
C LEU A 56 8.23 2.14 15.74
N ARG A 57 8.19 3.09 16.69
CA ARG A 57 7.18 4.17 16.68
C ARG A 57 7.36 5.12 15.49
N GLY A 58 8.60 5.50 15.18
CA GLY A 58 8.91 6.36 14.04
C GLY A 58 8.65 5.66 12.70
N ALA A 59 9.01 4.38 12.63
CA ALA A 59 8.76 3.52 11.47
C ALA A 59 7.26 3.32 11.19
N ALA A 60 6.45 3.12 12.23
CA ALA A 60 5.00 3.02 12.12
C ALA A 60 4.39 4.34 11.61
N TRP A 61 4.87 5.48 12.13
CA TRP A 61 4.43 6.80 11.67
C TRP A 61 4.80 7.06 10.20
N LEU A 62 6.02 6.74 9.80
CA LEU A 62 6.45 6.86 8.41
C LEU A 62 5.60 5.96 7.49
N THR A 63 5.32 4.72 7.91
CA THR A 63 4.47 3.80 7.14
C THR A 63 3.05 4.33 6.99
N GLN A 64 2.47 4.89 8.05
CA GLN A 64 1.16 5.55 7.99
C GLN A 64 1.19 6.75 7.06
N LEU A 65 2.25 7.57 7.11
CA LEU A 65 2.41 8.73 6.23
C LEU A 65 2.49 8.30 4.75
N LEU A 66 3.22 7.24 4.43
CA LEU A 66 3.30 6.69 3.07
C LEU A 66 1.92 6.24 2.57
N ILE A 67 1.15 5.55 3.42
CA ILE A 67 -0.22 5.13 3.12
C ILE A 67 -1.14 6.35 2.92
N TRP A 68 -1.01 7.38 3.76
CA TRP A 68 -1.84 8.57 3.64
C TRP A 68 -1.45 9.45 2.45
N ALA A 69 -0.17 9.52 2.06
CA ALA A 69 0.31 10.26 0.91
C ALA A 69 -0.15 9.65 -0.42
N PHE A 70 -0.40 8.34 -0.46
CA PHE A 70 -0.94 7.66 -1.64
C PHE A 70 -2.26 8.28 -2.13
N PHE A 71 -3.16 8.64 -1.22
CA PHE A 71 -4.50 9.16 -1.55
C PHE A 71 -4.51 10.54 -2.22
N PRO A 72 -3.89 11.59 -1.66
CA PRO A 72 -3.87 12.91 -2.31
C PRO A 72 -3.12 12.87 -3.64
N ILE A 73 -2.12 11.99 -3.80
CA ILE A 73 -1.44 11.81 -5.09
C ILE A 73 -2.36 11.15 -6.11
N CYS A 74 -3.06 10.06 -5.75
CA CYS A 74 -4.03 9.43 -6.65
C CYS A 74 -5.19 10.38 -6.99
N PHE A 75 -5.64 11.17 -6.02
CA PHE A 75 -6.66 12.19 -6.23
C PHE A 75 -6.17 13.27 -7.21
N TRP A 76 -4.96 13.81 -7.01
CA TRP A 76 -4.37 14.80 -7.90
C TRP A 76 -4.18 14.26 -9.32
N LEU A 77 -3.72 13.00 -9.46
CA LEU A 77 -3.60 12.35 -10.76
C LEU A 77 -4.96 12.21 -11.45
N ALA A 78 -6.03 11.99 -10.70
CA ALA A 78 -7.39 11.86 -11.23
C ALA A 78 -8.03 13.18 -11.68
N LEU A 79 -7.50 14.32 -11.26
CA LEU A 79 -8.02 15.62 -11.67
C LEU A 79 -7.69 15.89 -13.16
N PRO A 80 -8.57 16.59 -13.89
CA PRO A 80 -8.28 17.05 -15.24
C PRO A 80 -6.99 17.89 -15.31
N ALA A 81 -6.28 17.83 -16.44
CA ALA A 81 -5.03 18.57 -16.61
C ALA A 81 -5.20 20.08 -16.45
N ASP A 82 -6.37 20.62 -16.79
CA ASP A 82 -6.78 22.01 -16.70
C ASP A 82 -7.42 22.39 -15.34
N ALA A 83 -7.32 21.53 -14.32
CA ALA A 83 -7.90 21.80 -13.00
C ALA A 83 -7.36 23.11 -12.37
N PRO A 84 -8.23 24.00 -11.85
CA PRO A 84 -7.89 25.40 -11.55
C PRO A 84 -6.98 25.64 -10.33
N LEU A 85 -6.80 24.66 -9.44
CA LEU A 85 -6.04 24.86 -8.20
C LEU A 85 -4.53 24.58 -8.36
N VAL A 86 -4.15 23.58 -9.16
CA VAL A 86 -2.73 23.16 -9.32
C VAL A 86 -2.46 22.48 -10.69
N GLY A 87 -3.43 22.45 -11.61
CA GLY A 87 -3.46 21.42 -12.66
C GLY A 87 -3.70 20.02 -12.06
N GLY A 88 -4.06 19.06 -12.91
CA GLY A 88 -4.23 17.65 -12.52
C GLY A 88 -3.40 16.71 -13.40
N GLY A 89 -3.32 15.45 -13.03
CA GLY A 89 -2.59 14.45 -13.83
C GLY A 89 -3.28 14.10 -15.14
N GLY A 90 -4.59 14.34 -15.26
CA GLY A 90 -5.38 13.95 -16.44
C GLY A 90 -5.66 12.45 -16.53
N HIS A 91 -5.57 11.72 -15.40
CA HIS A 91 -5.72 10.28 -15.32
C HIS A 91 -6.95 9.89 -14.47
N PRO A 92 -8.19 10.12 -14.95
CA PRO A 92 -9.41 10.05 -14.13
C PRO A 92 -9.60 8.71 -13.42
N PHE A 93 -9.14 7.60 -14.01
CA PHE A 93 -9.27 6.27 -13.42
C PHE A 93 -8.40 6.05 -12.18
N MET A 94 -7.45 6.95 -11.88
CA MET A 94 -6.70 6.94 -10.62
C MET A 94 -7.61 7.14 -9.40
N ALA A 95 -8.82 7.71 -9.60
CA ALA A 95 -9.82 7.82 -8.56
C ALA A 95 -10.28 6.47 -8.00
N LEU A 96 -10.16 5.35 -8.76
CA LEU A 96 -10.50 4.01 -8.26
C LEU A 96 -9.71 3.64 -7.01
N ALA A 97 -8.46 4.09 -6.91
CA ALA A 97 -7.62 3.85 -5.74
C ALA A 97 -8.20 4.44 -4.45
N LEU A 98 -9.03 5.47 -4.54
CA LEU A 98 -9.68 6.11 -3.38
C LEU A 98 -10.68 5.17 -2.69
N LEU A 99 -11.18 4.13 -3.38
CA LEU A 99 -12.03 3.11 -2.78
C LEU A 99 -11.30 2.27 -1.72
N ALA A 100 -9.97 2.30 -1.68
CA ALA A 100 -9.17 1.68 -0.62
C ALA A 100 -9.17 2.46 0.71
N LEU A 101 -9.75 3.67 0.76
CA LEU A 101 -9.68 4.57 1.91
C LEU A 101 -10.20 3.96 3.22
N PRO A 102 -11.37 3.29 3.28
CA PRO A 102 -11.83 2.67 4.53
C PRO A 102 -10.86 1.61 5.06
N ARG A 103 -10.25 0.84 4.16
CA ARG A 103 -9.23 -0.16 4.53
C ARG A 103 -7.95 0.51 5.01
N ALA A 104 -7.52 1.59 4.38
CA ALA A 104 -6.37 2.36 4.84
C ALA A 104 -6.59 2.93 6.25
N MET A 105 -7.79 3.43 6.56
CA MET A 105 -8.12 3.89 7.91
C MET A 105 -7.96 2.77 8.95
N LEU A 106 -8.42 1.56 8.64
CA LEU A 106 -8.22 0.39 9.50
C LEU A 106 -6.73 0.06 9.64
N CYS A 107 -6.03 -0.14 8.53
CA CYS A 107 -4.63 -0.55 8.55
C CYS A 107 -3.73 0.46 9.27
N THR A 108 -3.91 1.76 9.02
CA THR A 108 -3.10 2.80 9.67
C THR A 108 -3.34 2.86 11.19
N ARG A 109 -4.59 2.69 11.64
CA ARG A 109 -4.90 2.55 13.07
C ARG A 109 -4.20 1.35 13.69
N MET A 110 -4.20 0.20 13.00
CA MET A 110 -3.57 -1.02 13.52
C MET A 110 -2.05 -0.96 13.50
N LEU A 111 -1.44 -0.37 12.46
CA LEU A 111 0.00 -0.08 12.39
C LEU A 111 0.46 0.83 13.54
N GLY A 112 -0.40 1.72 14.03
CA GLY A 112 -0.11 2.57 15.18
C GLY A 112 -0.19 1.87 16.54
N ARG A 113 -0.69 0.62 16.60
CA ARG A 113 -0.74 -0.16 17.84
C ARG A 113 0.57 -0.90 18.08
N PRO A 114 0.95 -1.13 19.35
CA PRO A 114 2.05 -2.05 19.65
C PRO A 114 1.73 -3.45 19.13
N VAL A 115 2.78 -4.25 18.91
CA VAL A 115 2.64 -5.68 18.64
C VAL A 115 1.90 -6.30 19.84
N PRO A 116 0.85 -7.12 19.63
CA PRO A 116 0.15 -7.80 20.70
C PRO A 116 1.09 -8.65 21.56
N GLU A 117 0.72 -8.95 22.80
CA GLU A 117 1.59 -9.74 23.68
C GLU A 117 1.48 -11.25 23.40
N THR A 118 0.33 -11.68 22.87
CA THR A 118 0.03 -13.09 22.65
C THR A 118 -0.36 -13.38 21.19
N PRO A 119 -0.01 -14.56 20.65
CA PRO A 119 -0.47 -15.01 19.33
C PRO A 119 -1.99 -15.02 19.20
N GLN A 120 -2.72 -15.33 20.28
CA GLN A 120 -4.18 -15.39 20.31
C GLN A 120 -4.79 -14.00 20.15
N GLU A 121 -4.25 -13.00 20.85
CA GLU A 121 -4.69 -11.61 20.68
C GLU A 121 -4.40 -11.12 19.26
N ALA A 122 -3.20 -11.43 18.75
CA ALA A 122 -2.83 -11.08 17.39
C ALA A 122 -3.73 -11.73 16.34
N PHE A 123 -4.07 -13.01 16.53
CA PHE A 123 -5.00 -13.73 15.67
C PHE A 123 -6.36 -13.04 15.65
N ARG A 124 -6.94 -12.78 16.82
CA ARG A 124 -8.24 -12.13 16.95
C ARG A 124 -8.28 -10.77 16.27
N LEU A 125 -7.26 -9.93 16.48
CA LEU A 125 -7.18 -8.60 15.89
C LEU A 125 -6.92 -8.63 14.38
N ALA A 126 -6.05 -9.52 13.92
CA ALA A 126 -5.66 -9.63 12.52
C ALA A 126 -6.61 -10.50 11.69
N PHE A 127 -7.62 -11.14 12.29
CA PHE A 127 -8.52 -12.09 11.63
C PHE A 127 -9.09 -11.53 10.32
N VAL A 128 -9.52 -10.27 10.30
CA VAL A 128 -10.05 -9.59 9.09
C VAL A 128 -9.00 -9.43 7.98
N ALA A 129 -7.73 -9.33 8.34
CA ALA A 129 -6.62 -9.12 7.43
C ALA A 129 -6.03 -10.44 6.91
N MET A 130 -6.38 -11.58 7.51
CA MET A 130 -5.84 -12.88 7.16
C MET A 130 -6.31 -13.37 5.78
N PRO A 131 -5.46 -14.16 5.08
CA PRO A 131 -5.88 -14.88 3.88
C PRO A 131 -6.95 -15.94 4.21
N ASP A 132 -7.80 -16.24 3.23
CA ASP A 132 -9.01 -17.04 3.45
C ASP A 132 -8.73 -18.46 3.95
N ASN A 133 -7.63 -19.06 3.50
CA ASN A 133 -7.18 -20.38 3.94
C ASN A 133 -6.82 -20.45 5.45
N LEU A 134 -6.53 -19.31 6.09
CA LEU A 134 -6.27 -19.27 7.55
C LEU A 134 -7.53 -19.01 8.38
N LYS A 135 -8.60 -18.55 7.72
CA LYS A 135 -9.91 -18.28 8.34
C LYS A 135 -10.89 -19.44 8.20
N GLU A 136 -10.64 -20.36 7.27
CA GLU A 136 -11.53 -21.47 6.96
C GLU A 136 -11.82 -22.30 8.22
N GLY A 137 -13.11 -22.42 8.57
CA GLY A 137 -13.57 -23.14 9.74
C GLY A 137 -13.27 -22.47 11.10
N ARG A 138 -12.79 -21.22 11.12
CA ARG A 138 -12.42 -20.52 12.37
C ARG A 138 -13.22 -19.23 12.57
N THR A 139 -13.29 -18.81 13.83
CA THR A 139 -13.82 -17.50 14.23
C THR A 139 -12.74 -16.68 14.94
N PRO A 140 -12.87 -15.35 15.08
CA PRO A 140 -11.86 -14.54 15.78
C PRO A 140 -11.56 -14.99 17.21
N ASP A 141 -12.51 -15.64 17.87
CA ASP A 141 -12.40 -16.11 19.25
C ASP A 141 -11.99 -17.60 19.36
N ASP A 142 -11.70 -18.24 18.22
CA ASP A 142 -11.25 -19.63 18.11
C ASP A 142 -9.89 -19.71 17.37
N PRO A 143 -8.79 -19.22 17.99
CA PRO A 143 -7.47 -19.24 17.39
C PRO A 143 -6.90 -20.66 17.31
N PRO A 144 -6.10 -20.97 16.29
CA PRO A 144 -5.37 -22.25 16.25
C PRO A 144 -4.36 -22.36 17.38
N ASP A 145 -4.03 -23.61 17.73
CA ASP A 145 -2.94 -23.94 18.66
C ASP A 145 -1.60 -23.34 18.19
N GLU A 146 -1.35 -23.36 16.88
CA GLU A 146 -0.18 -22.75 16.26
C GLU A 146 -0.61 -21.68 15.23
N TYR A 147 -0.20 -20.43 15.46
CA TYR A 147 -0.48 -19.32 14.55
C TYR A 147 0.73 -19.08 13.63
N PRO A 148 0.71 -19.54 12.37
CA PRO A 148 1.91 -19.68 11.54
C PRO A 148 2.52 -18.35 11.09
N ILE A 149 1.75 -17.26 11.12
CA ILE A 149 2.23 -15.93 10.73
C ILE A 149 2.67 -15.10 11.94
N TRP A 150 2.58 -15.62 13.17
CA TRP A 150 3.18 -14.98 14.33
C TRP A 150 4.72 -15.00 14.23
N PRO A 151 5.45 -13.92 14.58
CA PRO A 151 5.04 -12.64 15.15
C PRO A 151 4.84 -11.51 14.11
N LEU A 152 4.52 -11.83 12.85
CA LEU A 152 4.31 -10.82 11.81
C LEU A 152 3.07 -9.99 12.11
N TRP A 153 3.27 -8.72 12.45
CA TRP A 153 2.21 -7.78 12.79
C TRP A 153 2.13 -6.64 11.77
N TYR A 154 3.24 -5.93 11.60
CA TYR A 154 3.28 -4.72 10.77
C TYR A 154 3.13 -5.05 9.28
N VAL A 155 3.83 -6.08 8.79
CA VAL A 155 3.74 -6.49 7.39
C VAL A 155 2.33 -6.99 7.05
N ALA A 156 1.62 -7.63 7.98
CA ALA A 156 0.26 -8.13 7.75
C ALA A 156 -0.70 -6.98 7.43
N TRP A 157 -0.68 -5.91 8.24
CA TRP A 157 -1.52 -4.74 8.01
C TRP A 157 -1.11 -3.92 6.79
N ALA A 158 0.20 -3.76 6.54
CA ALA A 158 0.69 -3.10 5.34
C ALA A 158 0.25 -3.87 4.07
N PHE A 159 0.38 -5.20 4.09
CA PHE A 159 -0.03 -6.06 2.97
C PHE A 159 -1.55 -6.05 2.77
N HIS A 160 -2.34 -6.05 3.84
CA HIS A 160 -3.80 -5.96 3.74
C HIS A 160 -4.27 -4.69 3.00
N PHE A 161 -3.62 -3.56 3.28
CA PHE A 161 -3.82 -2.30 2.54
C PHE A 161 -3.39 -2.45 1.08
N VAL A 162 -2.15 -2.87 0.83
CA VAL A 162 -1.57 -2.93 -0.52
C VAL A 162 -2.31 -3.90 -1.44
N LYS A 163 -2.84 -5.02 -0.93
CA LYS A 163 -3.63 -5.95 -1.74
C LYS A 163 -4.81 -5.27 -2.45
N LEU A 164 -5.52 -4.35 -1.77
CA LEU A 164 -6.65 -3.64 -2.38
C LEU A 164 -6.20 -2.37 -3.07
N ALA A 165 -5.39 -1.53 -2.40
CA ALA A 165 -4.94 -0.26 -2.97
C ALA A 165 -4.10 -0.47 -4.24
N GLY A 166 -3.17 -1.42 -4.21
CA GLY A 166 -2.36 -1.81 -5.36
C GLY A 166 -3.21 -2.39 -6.49
N LEU A 167 -4.16 -3.28 -6.18
CA LEU A 167 -5.09 -3.83 -7.19
C LEU A 167 -5.90 -2.72 -7.86
N LEU A 168 -6.56 -1.86 -7.08
CA LEU A 168 -7.38 -0.77 -7.60
C LEU A 168 -6.56 0.24 -8.40
N PHE A 169 -5.36 0.55 -7.94
CA PHE A 169 -4.43 1.43 -8.65
C PHE A 169 -4.00 0.82 -9.99
N THR A 170 -3.57 -0.45 -10.00
CA THR A 170 -3.19 -1.16 -11.23
C THR A 170 -4.37 -1.27 -12.20
N LEU A 171 -5.58 -1.57 -11.72
CA LEU A 171 -6.78 -1.57 -12.55
C LEU A 171 -7.08 -0.18 -13.12
N GLY A 172 -6.94 0.86 -12.28
CA GLY A 172 -7.01 2.25 -12.72
C GLY A 172 -6.03 2.54 -13.85
N LEU A 173 -4.78 2.09 -13.73
CA LEU A 173 -3.75 2.31 -14.75
C LEU A 173 -4.08 1.61 -16.06
N MET A 174 -4.60 0.39 -15.99
CA MET A 174 -5.00 -0.37 -17.16
C MET A 174 -6.16 0.33 -17.88
N LEU A 175 -7.19 0.75 -17.14
CA LEU A 175 -8.33 1.46 -17.70
C LEU A 175 -7.92 2.81 -18.30
N ASP A 176 -7.07 3.55 -17.61
CA ASP A 176 -6.54 4.82 -18.07
C ASP A 176 -5.74 4.66 -19.37
N THR A 177 -4.90 3.63 -19.45
CA THR A 177 -4.14 3.31 -20.67
C THR A 177 -5.06 2.93 -21.84
N LEU A 178 -6.13 2.18 -21.57
CA LEU A 178 -7.12 1.78 -22.58
C LEU A 178 -7.92 3.00 -23.07
N TRP A 179 -8.32 3.88 -22.17
CA TRP A 179 -9.02 5.11 -22.46
C TRP A 179 -8.19 6.07 -23.31
N GLN A 180 -6.95 6.36 -22.90
CA GLN A 180 -6.06 7.26 -23.66
C GLN A 180 -5.73 6.73 -25.07
N ARG A 181 -5.87 5.42 -25.30
CA ARG A 181 -5.73 4.79 -26.62
C ARG A 181 -7.00 4.84 -27.47
N GLY A 182 -8.10 5.40 -26.96
CA GLY A 182 -9.40 5.44 -27.63
C GLY A 182 -10.09 4.08 -27.71
N THR A 183 -9.66 3.09 -26.91
CA THR A 183 -10.32 1.77 -26.88
C THR A 183 -11.57 1.75 -26.00
N LEU A 184 -11.66 2.69 -25.06
CA LEU A 184 -12.87 2.96 -24.26
C LEU A 184 -13.54 4.24 -24.79
N PRO A 185 -14.88 4.27 -24.95
CA PRO A 185 -15.59 5.34 -25.65
C PRO A 185 -15.89 6.58 -24.80
N PHE A 186 -15.54 6.58 -23.51
CA PHE A 186 -15.83 7.62 -22.53
C PHE A 186 -14.53 8.21 -22.02
#